data_AF-A0A379T8A9-F1
#
_entry.id   AF-A0A379T8A9-F1
#
_cell.length_a   1.000
_cell.length_b   1.000
_cell.length_c   1.000
_cell.angle_alpha   90.00
_cell.angle_beta   90.00
_cell.angle_gamma   90.00
#
_symmetry.space_group_name_H-M   'P 1'
#
loop_
_entity.id
_entity.type
_entity.pdbx_description
1 polymer ?
#
loop_
_entity_poly.entity_id
_entity_poly.type
_entity_poly.pdbx_seq_one_letter_code
_entity_poly.pdbx_strand_id
1 'polypeptide(L)'
;MKVKVLSLLVPALLVAGAANAAEIYNKDGNKLDLFGKVDGLHYFSDDKGNDGDQTYMRIGFKGETQVNDQLTGYGQWEYQIQGNQTEGSNDAWTRCGVCRSEIR
;
A
#
# COMPACT_ATOMS: atom_id res chain seq x y z
N MET A 1 -24.77 0.74 24.64
CA MET A 1 -24.31 1.92 23.85
C MET A 1 -22.80 2.01 23.58
N LYS A 2 -21.94 1.14 24.16
CA LYS A 2 -20.47 1.24 23.97
C LYS A 2 -19.91 0.54 22.71
N VAL A 3 -20.63 -0.44 22.15
CA VAL A 3 -20.16 -1.22 20.98
C VAL A 3 -20.36 -0.47 19.65
N LYS A 4 -21.38 0.41 19.56
CA LYS A 4 -21.68 1.19 18.34
C LYS A 4 -20.59 2.21 17.99
N VAL A 5 -19.92 2.78 18.99
CA VAL A 5 -18.83 3.75 18.76
C VAL A 5 -17.57 3.05 18.29
N LEU A 6 -17.25 1.87 18.83
CA LEU A 6 -16.11 1.07 18.38
C LEU A 6 -16.26 0.66 16.90
N SER A 7 -17.46 0.27 16.48
CA SER A 7 -17.68 -0.16 15.08
C SER A 7 -17.62 0.99 14.07
N LEU A 8 -17.78 2.24 14.50
CA LEU A 8 -17.60 3.44 13.67
C LEU A 8 -16.13 3.88 13.60
N LEU A 9 -15.35 3.60 14.65
CA LEU A 9 -13.92 3.90 14.69
C LEU A 9 -13.12 2.98 13.76
N VAL A 10 -13.48 1.70 13.64
CA VAL A 10 -12.79 0.76 12.73
C VAL A 10 -12.77 1.21 11.26
N PRO A 11 -13.90 1.58 10.63
CA PRO A 11 -13.89 2.08 9.25
C PRO A 11 -13.20 3.45 9.13
N ALA A 12 -13.29 4.33 10.13
CA ALA A 12 -12.59 5.62 10.11
C ALA A 12 -11.06 5.46 10.14
N LEU A 13 -10.53 4.49 10.89
CA LEU A 13 -9.11 4.15 10.87
C LEU A 13 -8.67 3.51 9.55
N LEU A 14 -9.52 2.70 8.92
CA LEU A 14 -9.24 2.13 7.59
C LEU A 14 -9.14 3.22 6.51
N VAL A 15 -9.96 4.28 6.61
CA VAL A 15 -9.92 5.42 5.67
C VAL A 15 -8.70 6.32 5.92
N ALA A 16 -8.28 6.50 7.18
CA ALA A 16 -7.11 7.32 7.51
C ALA A 16 -5.77 6.70 7.06
N GLY A 17 -5.74 5.41 6.70
CA GLY A 17 -4.57 4.72 6.14
C GLY A 17 -4.42 4.82 4.62
N ALA A 18 -5.40 5.40 3.91
CA ALA A 18 -5.29 5.73 2.49
C ALA A 18 -4.43 7.00 2.33
N ALA A 19 -3.15 6.87 2.65
CA ALA A 19 -2.15 7.88 2.39
C ALA A 19 -2.15 8.21 0.89
N ASN A 20 -2.74 9.36 0.55
CA ASN A 20 -2.64 10.09 -0.72
C ASN A 20 -2.34 9.21 -1.93
N ALA A 21 -3.23 8.28 -2.27
CA ALA A 21 -3.15 7.64 -3.57
C ALA A 21 -3.60 8.67 -4.60
N ALA A 22 -2.75 8.95 -5.58
CA ALA A 22 -3.11 9.83 -6.68
C ALA A 22 -4.01 9.02 -7.62
N GLU A 23 -5.25 9.46 -7.79
CA GLU A 23 -6.14 8.90 -8.82
C GLU A 23 -5.60 9.34 -10.18
N ILE A 24 -4.96 8.42 -10.91
CA ILE A 24 -4.32 8.71 -12.22
C ILE A 24 -5.33 8.52 -13.35
N TYR A 25 -6.31 7.64 -13.16
CA TYR A 25 -7.32 7.33 -14.16
C TYR A 25 -8.66 7.05 -13.51
N ASN A 26 -9.70 7.73 -13.97
CA ASN A 26 -11.08 7.47 -13.59
C ASN A 26 -11.97 7.61 -14.81
N LYS A 27 -12.41 6.48 -15.37
CA LYS A 27 -13.35 6.49 -16.50
C LYS A 27 -14.24 5.24 -16.48
N ASP A 28 -15.55 5.46 -16.58
CA ASP A 28 -16.56 4.40 -16.71
C ASP A 28 -16.50 3.33 -15.61
N GLY A 29 -16.34 3.75 -14.34
CA GLY A 29 -16.26 2.83 -13.19
C GLY A 29 -14.91 2.11 -13.04
N ASN A 30 -13.93 2.44 -13.90
CA ASN A 30 -12.55 1.96 -13.77
C ASN A 30 -11.68 3.04 -13.14
N LYS A 31 -11.15 2.75 -11.95
CA LYS A 31 -10.26 3.61 -11.20
C LYS A 31 -8.88 3.00 -11.12
N LEU A 32 -7.84 3.82 -11.30
CA LEU A 32 -6.46 3.42 -11.07
C LEU A 32 -5.82 4.42 -10.13
N ASP A 33 -5.52 3.93 -8.94
CA ASP A 33 -4.85 4.66 -7.88
C ASP A 33 -3.38 4.25 -7.83
N LEU A 34 -2.47 5.21 -7.93
CA LEU A 34 -1.04 4.98 -7.67
C LEU A 34 -0.72 5.50 -6.28
N PHE A 35 -0.11 4.65 -5.46
CA PHE A 35 0.34 5.00 -4.13
C PHE A 35 1.81 4.64 -3.95
N GLY A 36 2.47 5.34 -3.05
CA GLY A 36 3.86 5.07 -2.74
C GLY A 36 4.26 5.77 -1.46
N LYS A 37 5.35 5.32 -0.89
CA LYS A 37 5.98 5.96 0.26
C LYS A 37 7.49 5.81 0.18
N VAL A 38 8.19 6.82 0.67
CA VAL A 38 9.63 6.80 0.86
C VAL A 38 9.85 7.02 2.35
N ASP A 39 10.54 6.10 2.99
CA ASP A 39 10.74 6.08 4.43
C ASP A 39 12.24 6.04 4.71
N GLY A 40 12.79 7.16 5.17
CA GLY A 40 14.20 7.29 5.55
C GLY A 40 14.37 6.85 6.99
N LEU A 41 14.84 5.62 7.19
CA LEU A 41 14.96 5.01 8.51
C LEU A 41 16.42 4.77 8.86
N HIS A 42 16.78 5.08 10.10
CA HIS A 42 18.09 4.72 10.65
C HIS A 42 17.86 4.05 12.00
N TYR A 43 18.25 2.79 12.11
CA TYR A 43 18.10 2.03 13.34
C TYR A 43 19.37 2.18 14.17
N PHE A 44 19.19 2.62 15.41
CA PHE A 44 20.25 2.65 16.42
C PHE A 44 20.09 1.43 17.33
N SER A 45 21.05 0.52 17.31
CA SER A 45 21.01 -0.73 18.07
C SER A 45 22.41 -1.13 18.54
N ASP A 46 22.52 -1.68 19.76
CA ASP A 46 23.77 -2.29 20.23
C ASP A 46 24.17 -3.53 19.42
N ASP A 47 23.21 -4.14 18.71
CA ASP A 47 23.44 -5.25 17.78
C ASP A 47 23.85 -4.74 16.39
N LYS A 48 25.13 -4.89 16.05
CA LYS A 48 25.75 -4.44 14.79
C LYS A 48 25.13 -5.03 13.52
N GLY A 49 24.34 -6.11 13.63
CA GLY A 49 23.63 -6.66 12.47
C GLY A 49 22.38 -5.88 12.07
N ASN A 50 21.78 -5.16 13.03
CA ASN A 50 20.54 -4.40 12.85
C ASN A 50 20.75 -2.88 12.96
N ASP A 51 21.92 -2.45 13.41
CA ASP A 51 22.34 -1.05 13.46
C ASP A 51 22.70 -0.56 12.05
N GLY A 52 22.05 0.52 11.61
CA GLY A 52 22.33 1.12 10.31
C GLY A 52 21.12 1.66 9.57
N ASP A 53 21.38 2.07 8.33
CA ASP A 53 20.36 2.56 7.42
C ASP A 53 19.38 1.43 7.07
N GLN A 54 18.09 1.73 7.17
CA GLN A 54 16.98 0.85 6.77
C GLN A 54 16.03 1.62 5.85
N THR A 55 16.53 2.66 5.19
CA THR A 55 15.78 3.45 4.22
C THR A 55 15.21 2.54 3.15
N TYR A 56 13.91 2.66 2.91
CA TYR A 56 13.24 1.91 1.86
C TYR A 56 12.21 2.78 1.18
N MET A 57 11.96 2.47 -0.09
CA MET A 57 10.87 3.04 -0.85
C MET A 57 9.92 1.95 -1.29
N ARG A 58 8.66 2.33 -1.43
CA ARG A 58 7.58 1.44 -1.80
C ARG A 58 6.69 2.14 -2.78
N ILE A 59 6.34 1.42 -3.83
CA ILE A 59 5.46 1.88 -4.88
C ILE A 59 4.41 0.79 -5.08
N GLY A 60 3.16 1.17 -5.25
CA GLY A 60 2.10 0.25 -5.53
C GLY A 60 1.00 0.90 -6.35
N PHE A 61 0.25 0.08 -7.07
CA PHE A 61 -0.95 0.53 -7.74
C PHE A 61 -2.14 -0.31 -7.30
N LYS A 62 -3.29 0.33 -7.26
CA LYS A 62 -4.58 -0.30 -6.98
C LYS A 62 -5.51 0.03 -8.14
N GLY A 63 -5.91 -1.00 -8.88
CA GLY A 63 -6.92 -0.91 -9.92
C GLY A 63 -8.26 -1.40 -9.39
N GLU A 64 -9.32 -0.64 -9.61
CA GLU A 64 -10.70 -1.05 -9.37
C GLU A 64 -11.45 -1.00 -10.71
N THR A 65 -12.15 -2.08 -11.06
CA THR A 65 -12.97 -2.17 -12.26
C THR A 65 -14.37 -2.63 -11.90
N GLN A 66 -15.35 -1.76 -12.15
CA GLN A 66 -16.75 -2.13 -11.99
C GLN A 66 -17.20 -2.90 -13.24
N VAL A 67 -17.46 -4.20 -13.09
CA VAL A 67 -17.91 -5.06 -14.20
C VAL A 67 -19.42 -4.94 -14.40
N ASN A 68 -20.17 -4.87 -13.30
CA ASN A 68 -21.60 -4.56 -13.27
C ASN A 68 -21.99 -4.00 -11.88
N ASP A 69 -23.27 -3.66 -11.66
CA ASP A 69 -23.77 -3.08 -10.41
C ASP A 69 -23.52 -3.95 -9.16
N GLN A 70 -23.26 -5.24 -9.34
CA GLN A 70 -23.09 -6.23 -8.26
C GLN A 70 -21.67 -6.80 -8.17
N LEU A 71 -20.79 -6.55 -9.16
CA LEU A 71 -19.47 -7.15 -9.27
C LEU A 71 -18.42 -6.07 -9.52
N THR A 72 -17.53 -5.91 -8.54
CA THR A 72 -16.35 -5.05 -8.67
C THR A 72 -15.10 -5.90 -8.55
N GLY A 73 -14.23 -5.84 -9.56
CA GLY A 73 -12.89 -6.41 -9.51
C GLY A 73 -11.93 -5.40 -8.88
N TYR A 74 -11.06 -5.88 -8.00
CA TYR A 74 -9.93 -5.09 -7.51
C TYR A 74 -8.61 -5.84 -7.69
N GLY A 75 -7.58 -5.11 -8.10
CA GLY A 75 -6.22 -5.58 -8.22
C GLY A 75 -5.31 -4.65 -7.43
N GLN A 76 -4.44 -5.20 -6.60
CA GLN A 76 -3.42 -4.45 -5.89
C GLN A 76 -2.05 -5.09 -6.14
N TRP A 77 -1.09 -4.26 -6.49
CA TRP A 77 0.31 -4.64 -6.60
C TRP A 77 1.17 -3.67 -5.78
N GLU A 78 2.14 -4.21 -5.06
CA GLU A 78 3.06 -3.44 -4.24
C GLU A 78 4.49 -3.96 -4.41
N TYR A 79 5.39 -3.05 -4.76
CA TYR A 79 6.80 -3.26 -4.98
C TYR A 79 7.61 -2.47 -3.94
N GLN A 80 8.58 -3.14 -3.32
CA GLN A 80 9.45 -2.54 -2.32
C GLN A 80 10.89 -2.56 -2.81
N ILE A 81 11.58 -1.44 -2.66
CA ILE A 81 12.97 -1.23 -3.05
C ILE A 81 13.71 -0.75 -1.81
N GLN A 82 14.75 -1.48 -1.42
CA GLN A 82 15.62 -1.10 -0.31
C GLN A 82 16.62 -0.05 -0.78
N GLY A 83 16.72 1.06 -0.05
CA GLY A 83 17.64 2.16 -0.29
C GLY A 83 18.84 2.17 0.66
N ASN A 84 18.98 1.14 1.49
CA ASN A 84 20.04 1.03 2.49
C ASN A 84 21.29 0.26 2.03
N GLN A 85 21.36 -0.09 0.74
CA GLN A 85 22.49 -0.78 0.14
C GLN A 85 23.30 0.16 -0.75
N THR A 86 24.58 -0.14 -0.93
CA THR A 86 25.48 0.60 -1.84
C THR A 86 24.90 0.67 -3.25
N GLU A 87 24.97 1.85 -3.90
CA GLU A 87 24.55 2.09 -5.29
C GLU A 87 25.20 1.07 -6.23
N GLY A 88 24.48 -0.03 -6.53
CA GLY A 88 25.00 -1.18 -7.26
C GLY A 88 24.37 -2.51 -6.84
N SER A 89 23.89 -2.62 -5.59
CA SER A 89 23.04 -3.73 -5.15
C SER A 89 21.57 -3.38 -5.39
N ASN A 90 20.82 -4.27 -6.05
CA ASN A 90 19.39 -4.11 -6.29
C ASN A 90 18.60 -5.06 -5.38
N ASP A 91 18.43 -4.67 -4.12
CA ASP A 91 17.55 -5.38 -3.19
C ASP A 91 16.13 -4.84 -3.31
N ALA A 92 15.38 -5.42 -4.25
CA ALA A 92 14.00 -5.08 -4.48
C ALA A 92 13.16 -6.34 -4.69
N TRP A 93 11.93 -6.35 -4.17
CA TRP A 93 11.02 -7.47 -4.33
C TRP A 93 9.56 -7.05 -4.38
N THR A 94 8.75 -7.89 -5.03
CA THR A 94 7.29 -7.77 -5.01
C THR A 94 6.80 -8.24 -3.65
N ARG A 95 6.14 -7.34 -2.89
CA ARG A 95 5.64 -7.66 -1.54
C ARG A 95 4.25 -8.26 -1.57
N CYS A 96 3.41 -7.79 -2.48
CA CYS A 96 2.04 -8.25 -2.59
C CYS A 96 1.55 -8.11 -4.03
N GLY A 97 0.89 -9.15 -4.54
CA GLY A 97 0.15 -9.13 -5.79
C GLY A 97 -1.15 -9.89 -5.56
N VAL A 98 -2.26 -9.17 -5.42
CA VAL A 98 -3.57 -9.78 -5.16
C VAL A 98 -4.58 -9.19 -6.13
N CYS A 99 -5.18 -10.06 -6.92
CA CYS A 99 -6.37 -9.78 -7.71
C CYS A 99 -7.53 -10.52 -7.04
N ARG A 100 -8.56 -9.78 -6.62
CA ARG A 100 -9.76 -10.38 -6.03
C ARG A 100 -10.98 -9.64 -6.56
N SER A 101 -12.00 -10.42 -6.88
CA SER A 101 -13.31 -9.90 -7.26
C SER A 101 -14.25 -10.10 -6.08
N GLU A 102 -15.09 -9.09 -5.83
CA GLU A 102 -16.10 -9.15 -4.78
C GLU A 102 -17.48 -8.93 -5.41
N ILE A 103 -18.38 -9.86 -5.09
CA ILE A 103 -19.80 -9.76 -5.41
C ILE A 103 -20.46 -9.11 -4.20
N ARG A 104 -21.10 -7.96 -4.39
CA ARG A 104 -21.91 -7.30 -3.35
C ARG A 104 -23.28 -7.95 -3.20
#